data_AF-A0A3P6SRE9-F1
#
_entry.id   AF-A0A3P6SRE9-F1
#
_cell.length_a   1.000
_cell.length_b   1.000
_cell.length_c   1.000
_cell.angle_alpha   90.00
_cell.angle_beta   90.00
_cell.angle_gamma   90.00
#
_symmetry.space_group_name_H-M   'P 1'
#
loop_
_entity.id
_entity.type
_entity.pdbx_description
1 polymer ?
#
loop_
_entity_poly.entity_id
_entity_poly.type
_entity_poly.pdbx_seq_one_letter_code
_entity_poly.pdbx_strand_id
1 'polypeptide(L)'
;MFSAEPSESFPMMARLWKYPLIKVCVAGAAGYLAVGLVDSVDSSPILDDDEKWRKYRSDFYEFYFKFAEFIGKRHYVEEQYRQNIPSGSYLRCAIDSLEKAHQIMRPDSDDGLRRRVLRKAHRYAIKATTAEEDDDLRAETHKWYGLIMLKRSKYGNKKKRLLKAISELEKALITDIADPQIWYYLGIAKYELGEYQQAVDCHLRAKKLEQSDCPQNLYHLGLAQKQLNTPKSRLDACNAFKEVLTKHCDSIADTVVRRGAMKELDECMECL
;
A
#
# COMPACT_ATOMS: atom_id res chain seq x y z
N MET A 1 -35.60 -56.33 10.07
CA MET A 1 -36.28 -55.04 9.83
C MET A 1 -35.39 -53.98 10.46
N PHE A 2 -34.88 -53.07 9.63
CA PHE A 2 -33.73 -52.20 9.90
C PHE A 2 -33.95 -51.24 11.08
N SER A 3 -32.95 -51.15 11.96
CA SER A 3 -32.78 -50.07 12.94
C SER A 3 -32.33 -48.79 12.23
N ALA A 4 -33.00 -47.67 12.51
CA ALA A 4 -32.63 -46.35 11.97
C ALA A 4 -32.02 -45.49 13.08
N GLU A 5 -30.77 -45.06 12.88
CA GLU A 5 -30.06 -44.05 13.69
C GLU A 5 -30.61 -42.64 13.40
N PRO A 6 -30.71 -41.74 14.40
CA PRO A 6 -30.93 -40.33 14.15
C PRO A 6 -29.60 -39.65 13.77
N SER A 7 -29.58 -39.08 12.57
CA SER A 7 -28.45 -38.38 11.95
C SER A 7 -27.90 -37.23 12.81
N GLU A 8 -26.60 -37.30 13.11
CA GLU A 8 -25.79 -36.21 13.63
C GLU A 8 -25.64 -35.09 12.58
N SER A 9 -26.39 -34.00 12.71
CA SER A 9 -26.21 -32.82 11.86
C SER A 9 -26.18 -31.51 12.67
N PHE A 10 -25.45 -31.48 13.79
CA PHE A 10 -25.23 -30.25 14.55
C PHE A 10 -23.80 -30.09 15.12
N PRO A 11 -22.76 -29.85 14.29
CA PRO A 11 -21.50 -29.30 14.84
C PRO A 11 -21.02 -27.98 14.21
N MET A 12 -21.60 -27.50 13.11
CA MET A 12 -21.06 -26.31 12.40
C MET A 12 -21.50 -24.98 13.03
N MET A 13 -22.75 -24.88 13.51
CA MET A 13 -23.32 -23.64 14.07
C MET A 13 -22.73 -23.26 15.44
N ALA A 14 -22.35 -24.25 16.26
CA ALA A 14 -21.83 -24.00 17.62
C ALA A 14 -20.44 -23.33 17.63
N ARG A 15 -19.63 -23.53 16.58
CA ARG A 15 -18.30 -22.90 16.45
C ARG A 15 -18.37 -21.42 16.04
N LEU A 16 -19.45 -21.00 15.38
CA LEU A 16 -19.62 -19.64 14.86
C LEU A 16 -19.99 -18.61 15.95
N TRP A 17 -20.51 -19.05 17.09
CA TRP A 17 -20.92 -18.18 18.20
C TRP A 17 -19.77 -17.55 18.99
N LYS A 18 -18.52 -17.95 18.71
CA LYS A 18 -17.30 -17.34 19.27
C LYS A 18 -16.94 -15.99 18.62
N TYR A 19 -17.56 -15.63 17.50
CA TYR A 19 -17.22 -14.44 16.74
C TYR A 19 -18.24 -13.30 16.99
N PRO A 20 -17.84 -12.16 17.55
CA PRO A 20 -18.76 -11.04 17.82
C PRO A 20 -19.37 -10.45 16.54
N LEU A 21 -18.66 -10.53 15.41
CA LEU A 21 -19.19 -10.16 14.09
C LEU A 21 -20.38 -11.01 13.65
N ILE A 22 -20.38 -12.30 13.98
CA ILE A 22 -21.49 -13.21 13.64
C ILE A 22 -22.71 -12.91 14.50
N LYS A 23 -22.51 -12.53 15.77
CA LYS A 23 -23.60 -12.07 16.65
C LYS A 23 -24.29 -10.80 16.12
N VAL A 24 -23.52 -9.89 15.51
CA VAL A 24 -24.07 -8.69 14.86
C VAL A 24 -24.76 -9.03 13.53
N CYS A 25 -24.25 -10.01 12.78
CA CYS A 25 -24.84 -10.41 11.50
C CYS A 25 -26.14 -11.22 11.62
N VAL A 26 -26.31 -12.05 12.66
CA VAL A 26 -27.49 -12.93 12.82
C VAL A 26 -28.69 -12.18 13.47
N ALA A 27 -28.45 -11.09 14.20
CA ALA A 27 -29.50 -10.31 14.85
C ALA A 27 -30.18 -9.23 13.96
N GLY A 28 -29.72 -9.03 12.72
CA GLY A 28 -30.21 -7.95 11.85
C GLY A 28 -30.72 -8.44 10.50
N ALA A 29 -32.03 -8.39 10.30
CA ALA A 29 -32.75 -8.72 9.07
C ALA A 29 -32.51 -7.75 7.88
N ALA A 30 -31.32 -7.17 7.72
CA ALA A 30 -31.05 -6.19 6.67
C ALA A 30 -29.67 -6.41 6.05
N GLY A 31 -29.59 -7.36 5.12
CA GLY A 31 -28.38 -7.64 4.32
C GLY A 31 -27.86 -6.44 3.52
N TYR A 32 -28.62 -5.35 3.39
CA TYR A 32 -28.20 -4.12 2.71
C TYR A 32 -27.57 -3.09 3.67
N LEU A 33 -28.10 -2.94 4.89
CA LEU A 33 -27.49 -2.13 5.96
C LEU A 33 -26.22 -2.79 6.53
N ALA A 34 -26.18 -4.12 6.54
CA ALA A 34 -25.03 -4.90 6.96
C ALA A 34 -23.79 -4.67 6.07
N VAL A 35 -23.95 -4.38 4.77
CA VAL A 35 -22.82 -4.08 3.88
C VAL A 35 -22.15 -2.76 4.28
N GLY A 36 -22.94 -1.73 4.59
CA GLY A 36 -22.41 -0.45 5.07
C GLY A 36 -21.77 -0.54 6.47
N LEU A 37 -22.32 -1.39 7.34
CA LEU A 37 -21.81 -1.58 8.71
C LEU A 37 -20.55 -2.46 8.77
N VAL A 38 -20.46 -3.49 7.93
CA VAL A 38 -19.23 -4.29 7.77
C VAL A 38 -18.14 -3.41 7.13
N ASP A 39 -18.49 -2.61 6.12
CA ASP A 39 -17.56 -1.66 5.47
C ASP A 39 -17.10 -0.52 6.41
N SER A 40 -17.93 -0.11 7.39
CA SER A 40 -17.58 0.91 8.39
C SER A 40 -16.73 0.35 9.53
N VAL A 41 -16.95 -0.89 9.94
CA VAL A 41 -16.05 -1.60 10.87
C VAL A 41 -14.71 -1.89 10.20
N ASP A 42 -14.70 -2.21 8.91
CA ASP A 42 -13.48 -2.46 8.14
C ASP A 42 -12.58 -1.22 8.02
N SER A 43 -13.12 0.00 8.06
CA SER A 43 -12.32 1.24 8.00
C SER A 43 -11.59 1.57 9.31
N SER A 44 -11.84 0.82 10.39
CA SER A 44 -11.17 0.99 11.68
C SER A 44 -9.65 0.69 11.59
N PRO A 45 -8.77 1.64 11.95
CA PRO A 45 -7.33 1.44 11.96
C PRO A 45 -6.85 0.36 12.95
N ILE A 46 -7.54 0.25 14.09
CA ILE A 46 -7.22 -0.64 15.21
C ILE A 46 -7.20 -2.11 14.76
N LEU A 47 -8.09 -2.43 13.83
CA LEU A 47 -8.28 -3.75 13.28
C LEU A 47 -7.16 -4.16 12.30
N ASP A 48 -6.42 -3.22 11.70
CA ASP A 48 -5.31 -3.53 10.79
C ASP A 48 -4.01 -3.89 11.54
N ASP A 49 -3.90 -3.54 12.83
CA ASP A 49 -2.64 -3.64 13.56
C ASP A 49 -2.43 -5.01 14.23
N ASP A 50 -3.49 -5.74 14.55
CA ASP A 50 -3.38 -7.07 15.17
C ASP A 50 -3.37 -8.18 14.10
N GLU A 51 -2.37 -9.06 14.16
CA GLU A 51 -2.20 -10.19 13.25
C GLU A 51 -3.35 -11.21 13.33
N LYS A 52 -3.87 -11.44 14.53
CA LYS A 52 -5.00 -12.34 14.76
C LYS A 52 -6.27 -11.77 14.13
N TRP A 53 -6.52 -10.47 14.28
CA TRP A 53 -7.66 -9.80 13.64
C TRP A 53 -7.52 -9.66 12.12
N ARG A 54 -6.29 -9.54 11.60
CA ARG A 54 -6.01 -9.62 10.16
C ARG A 54 -6.33 -11.00 9.60
N LYS A 55 -5.93 -12.07 10.31
CA LYS A 55 -6.22 -13.46 9.92
C LYS A 55 -7.71 -13.75 9.97
N TYR A 56 -8.40 -13.46 11.08
CA TYR A 56 -9.85 -13.64 11.16
C TYR A 56 -10.63 -12.85 10.13
N ARG A 57 -10.18 -11.63 9.78
CA ARG A 57 -10.79 -10.85 8.72
C ARG A 57 -10.54 -11.47 7.34
N SER A 58 -9.33 -11.98 7.10
CA SER A 58 -9.01 -12.73 5.88
C SER A 58 -9.92 -13.95 5.74
N ASP A 59 -10.03 -14.76 6.80
CA ASP A 59 -10.85 -15.98 6.83
C ASP A 59 -12.35 -15.64 6.67
N PHE A 60 -12.83 -14.58 7.33
CA PHE A 60 -14.21 -14.10 7.16
C PHE A 60 -14.48 -13.67 5.73
N TYR A 61 -13.57 -12.93 5.10
CA TYR A 61 -13.75 -12.52 3.71
C TYR A 61 -13.63 -13.68 2.74
N GLU A 62 -12.73 -14.63 2.99
CA GLU A 62 -12.65 -15.85 2.19
C GLU A 62 -13.97 -16.63 2.23
N PHE A 63 -14.56 -16.78 3.42
CA PHE A 63 -15.87 -17.38 3.60
C PHE A 63 -16.99 -16.55 2.96
N TYR A 64 -17.03 -15.24 3.21
CA TYR A 64 -18.03 -14.33 2.66
C TYR A 64 -17.98 -14.28 1.13
N PHE A 65 -16.79 -14.32 0.53
CA PHE A 65 -16.63 -14.36 -0.92
C PHE A 65 -17.06 -15.70 -1.50
N LYS A 66 -16.69 -16.84 -0.88
CA LYS A 66 -17.24 -18.16 -1.25
C LYS A 66 -18.77 -18.20 -1.15
N PHE A 67 -19.34 -17.54 -0.14
CA PHE A 67 -20.79 -17.45 0.06
C PHE A 67 -21.47 -16.51 -0.95
N ALA A 68 -20.82 -15.40 -1.32
CA ALA A 68 -21.31 -14.47 -2.34
C ALA A 68 -21.21 -15.08 -3.76
N GLU A 69 -20.19 -15.90 -4.03
CA GLU A 69 -20.06 -16.78 -5.21
C GLU A 69 -21.24 -17.76 -5.28
N PHE A 70 -21.56 -18.45 -4.17
CA PHE A 70 -22.72 -19.36 -4.08
C PHE A 70 -24.07 -18.66 -4.38
N ILE A 71 -24.21 -17.39 -3.98
CA ILE A 71 -25.45 -16.61 -4.20
C ILE A 71 -25.46 -15.94 -5.60
N GLY A 72 -24.40 -16.09 -6.41
CA GLY A 72 -24.33 -15.58 -7.79
C GLY A 72 -24.34 -14.06 -7.93
N LYS A 73 -24.28 -13.30 -6.83
CA LYS A 73 -24.46 -11.84 -6.81
C LYS A 73 -23.19 -11.03 -7.10
N ARG A 74 -22.01 -11.65 -7.12
CA ARG A 74 -20.76 -11.01 -7.53
C ARG A 74 -19.90 -12.02 -8.29
N HIS A 75 -19.84 -11.88 -9.61
CA HIS A 75 -18.73 -12.43 -10.39
C HIS A 75 -17.45 -11.71 -9.94
N TYR A 76 -16.68 -12.36 -9.07
CA TYR A 76 -15.42 -11.82 -8.60
C TYR A 76 -14.38 -12.02 -9.70
N VAL A 77 -13.59 -10.98 -9.98
CA VAL A 77 -12.54 -11.01 -11.01
C VAL A 77 -11.51 -12.13 -10.78
N GLU A 78 -11.40 -12.70 -9.57
CA GLU A 78 -10.48 -13.82 -9.27
C GLU A 78 -10.88 -15.15 -9.94
N GLU A 79 -12.15 -15.39 -10.30
CA GLU A 79 -12.55 -16.65 -10.94
C GLU A 79 -12.11 -16.75 -12.41
N GLN A 80 -11.94 -15.62 -13.10
CA GLN A 80 -11.32 -15.61 -14.43
C GLN A 80 -9.85 -16.08 -14.41
N TYR A 81 -9.21 -16.13 -13.24
CA TYR A 81 -7.82 -16.55 -13.08
C TYR A 81 -7.66 -17.93 -12.40
N ARG A 82 -8.74 -18.56 -11.88
CA ARG A 82 -8.63 -19.88 -11.22
C ARG A 82 -8.25 -21.03 -12.17
N GLN A 83 -8.43 -20.85 -13.48
CA GLN A 83 -8.08 -21.85 -14.48
C GLN A 83 -6.80 -21.40 -15.19
N ASN A 84 -5.66 -21.87 -14.68
CA ASN A 84 -4.28 -21.48 -15.05
C ASN A 84 -3.95 -20.02 -14.69
N ILE A 85 -3.41 -19.80 -13.50
CA ILE A 85 -2.84 -18.50 -13.14
C ILE A 85 -1.48 -18.37 -13.84
N PRO A 86 -1.31 -17.50 -14.86
CA PRO A 86 0.02 -17.17 -15.33
C PRO A 86 0.80 -16.45 -14.21
N SER A 87 2.11 -16.67 -14.13
CA SER A 87 2.99 -15.95 -13.20
C SER A 87 2.76 -14.43 -13.33
N GLY A 88 2.78 -13.71 -12.20
CA GLY A 88 2.59 -12.25 -12.17
C GLY A 88 1.14 -11.74 -12.24
N SER A 89 0.12 -12.59 -12.31
CA SER A 89 -1.29 -12.13 -12.36
C SER A 89 -1.72 -11.33 -11.10
N TYR A 90 -1.29 -11.76 -9.91
CA TYR A 90 -1.59 -11.10 -8.65
C TYR A 90 -0.82 -9.79 -8.51
N LEU A 91 0.44 -9.77 -8.95
CA LEU A 91 1.23 -8.56 -9.05
C LEU A 91 0.52 -7.53 -9.92
N ARG A 92 0.07 -7.92 -11.11
CA ARG A 92 -0.69 -7.03 -12.00
C ARG A 92 -1.96 -6.49 -11.34
N CYS A 93 -2.72 -7.34 -10.66
CA CYS A 93 -3.90 -6.89 -9.89
C CYS A 93 -3.54 -5.89 -8.77
N ALA A 94 -2.40 -6.09 -8.10
CA ALA A 94 -1.90 -5.18 -7.07
C ALA A 94 -1.53 -3.81 -7.68
N ILE A 95 -0.86 -3.80 -8.83
CA ILE A 95 -0.48 -2.58 -9.57
C ILE A 95 -1.73 -1.86 -10.07
N ASP A 96 -2.65 -2.54 -10.76
CA ASP A 96 -3.90 -1.94 -11.28
C ASP A 96 -4.73 -1.31 -10.16
N SER A 97 -4.81 -1.98 -9.01
CA SER A 97 -5.54 -1.43 -7.86
C SER A 97 -4.79 -0.25 -7.23
N LEU A 98 -3.46 -0.27 -7.20
CA LEU A 98 -2.67 0.87 -6.78
C LEU A 98 -2.86 2.06 -7.72
N GLU A 99 -2.86 1.86 -9.05
CA GLU A 99 -3.11 2.91 -10.04
C GLU A 99 -4.51 3.50 -9.89
N LYS A 100 -5.54 2.65 -9.70
CA LYS A 100 -6.89 3.12 -9.38
C LYS A 100 -6.91 3.97 -8.11
N ALA A 101 -6.16 3.59 -7.07
CA ALA A 101 -6.03 4.41 -5.87
C ALA A 101 -5.37 5.77 -6.13
N HIS A 102 -4.45 5.85 -7.11
CA HIS A 102 -3.84 7.11 -7.55
C HIS A 102 -4.80 7.95 -8.41
N GLN A 103 -5.62 7.35 -9.27
CA GLN A 103 -6.57 8.07 -10.12
C GLN A 103 -7.73 8.72 -9.34
N ILE A 104 -8.04 8.23 -8.13
CA ILE A 104 -9.04 8.84 -7.21
C ILE A 104 -8.53 10.20 -6.65
N MET A 105 -7.59 10.89 -7.33
CA MET A 105 -7.12 12.23 -6.98
C MET A 105 -8.23 13.27 -7.15
N ARG A 106 -9.08 13.41 -6.13
CA ARG A 106 -9.72 14.70 -5.82
C ARG A 106 -9.23 15.17 -4.45
N PRO A 107 -8.79 16.44 -4.32
CA PRO A 107 -8.33 17.03 -3.06
C PRO A 107 -9.35 16.88 -1.90
N ASP A 108 -10.63 16.75 -2.23
CA ASP A 108 -11.75 16.68 -1.27
C ASP A 108 -12.46 15.31 -1.23
N SER A 109 -12.04 14.29 -1.99
CA SER A 109 -12.78 13.02 -2.03
C SER A 109 -12.43 12.11 -0.85
N ASP A 110 -13.46 11.75 -0.08
CA ASP A 110 -13.53 10.68 0.91
C ASP A 110 -12.33 9.72 0.93
N ASP A 111 -11.41 9.95 1.89
CA ASP A 111 -10.23 9.14 2.17
C ASP A 111 -10.56 7.63 2.38
N GLY A 112 -11.84 7.31 2.64
CA GLY A 112 -12.35 5.95 2.81
C GLY A 112 -12.26 5.08 1.56
N LEU A 113 -12.60 5.60 0.37
CA LEU A 113 -12.57 4.81 -0.87
C LEU A 113 -11.12 4.48 -1.26
N ARG A 114 -10.22 5.46 -1.19
CA ARG A 114 -8.80 5.25 -1.44
C ARG A 114 -8.19 4.25 -0.46
N ARG A 115 -8.52 4.35 0.84
CA ARG A 115 -8.12 3.37 1.85
C ARG A 115 -8.61 1.96 1.50
N ARG A 116 -9.85 1.82 1.02
CA ARG A 116 -10.44 0.53 0.62
C ARG A 116 -9.70 -0.08 -0.58
N VAL A 117 -9.44 0.71 -1.61
CA VAL A 117 -8.71 0.26 -2.80
C VAL A 117 -7.27 -0.13 -2.45
N LEU A 118 -6.57 0.65 -1.62
CA LEU A 118 -5.22 0.31 -1.16
C LEU A 118 -5.16 -0.97 -0.31
N ARG A 119 -6.20 -1.27 0.48
CA ARG A 119 -6.31 -2.57 1.16
C ARG A 119 -6.47 -3.71 0.17
N LYS A 120 -7.24 -3.51 -0.90
CA LYS A 120 -7.37 -4.51 -1.97
C LYS A 120 -6.01 -4.76 -2.63
N ALA A 121 -5.27 -3.69 -2.96
CA ALA A 121 -3.90 -3.78 -3.47
C ALA A 121 -2.98 -4.56 -2.51
N HIS A 122 -3.06 -4.27 -1.21
CA HIS A 122 -2.28 -4.99 -0.20
C HIS A 122 -2.59 -6.49 -0.16
N ARG A 123 -3.86 -6.88 -0.25
CA ARG A 123 -4.24 -8.30 -0.29
C ARG A 123 -3.64 -9.01 -1.50
N TYR A 124 -3.68 -8.38 -2.67
CA TYR A 124 -3.06 -8.92 -3.88
C TYR A 124 -1.54 -9.00 -3.76
N ALA A 125 -0.89 -7.99 -3.18
CA ALA A 125 0.55 -8.03 -2.95
C ALA A 125 0.96 -9.20 -2.03
N ILE A 126 0.21 -9.47 -0.95
CA ILE A 126 0.45 -10.66 -0.11
C ILE A 126 0.31 -11.94 -0.92
N LYS A 127 -0.79 -12.09 -1.67
CA LYS A 127 -1.02 -13.27 -2.51
C LYS A 127 0.10 -13.46 -3.54
N ALA A 128 0.56 -12.38 -4.16
CA ALA A 128 1.65 -12.39 -5.13
C ALA A 128 2.94 -12.92 -4.49
N THR A 129 3.34 -12.38 -3.32
CA THR A 129 4.53 -12.87 -2.60
C THR A 129 4.46 -14.34 -2.19
N THR A 130 3.26 -14.91 -1.99
CA THR A 130 3.11 -16.34 -1.66
C THR A 130 3.00 -17.25 -2.88
N ALA A 131 2.54 -16.72 -4.01
CA ALA A 131 2.21 -17.52 -5.19
C ALA A 131 3.30 -17.48 -6.27
N GLU A 132 4.20 -16.49 -6.24
CA GLU A 132 5.22 -16.32 -7.26
C GLU A 132 6.51 -17.10 -6.94
N GLU A 133 6.81 -18.03 -7.84
CA GLU A 133 7.99 -18.90 -7.77
C GLU A 133 9.22 -18.27 -8.47
N ASP A 134 9.00 -17.48 -9.53
CA ASP A 134 10.05 -16.75 -10.25
C ASP A 134 10.71 -15.67 -9.38
N ASP A 135 12.03 -15.70 -9.29
CA ASP A 135 12.81 -14.79 -8.44
C ASP A 135 12.76 -13.33 -8.93
N ASP A 136 12.73 -13.11 -10.24
CA ASP A 136 12.65 -11.77 -10.84
C ASP A 136 11.30 -11.11 -10.54
N LEU A 137 10.19 -11.84 -10.73
CA LEU A 137 8.85 -11.36 -10.37
C LEU A 137 8.71 -11.17 -8.85
N ARG A 138 9.37 -12.02 -8.05
CA ARG A 138 9.40 -11.86 -6.60
C ARG A 138 10.07 -10.54 -6.19
N ALA A 139 11.12 -10.11 -6.88
CA ALA A 139 11.76 -8.83 -6.62
C ALA A 139 10.79 -7.66 -6.94
N GLU A 140 10.12 -7.72 -8.09
CA GLU A 140 9.12 -6.73 -8.47
C GLU A 140 7.93 -6.70 -7.48
N THR A 141 7.43 -7.85 -7.03
CA THR A 141 6.36 -7.88 -6.02
C THR A 141 6.78 -7.24 -4.73
N HIS A 142 8.00 -7.50 -4.24
CA HIS A 142 8.52 -6.86 -3.04
C HIS A 142 8.63 -5.34 -3.21
N LYS A 143 9.05 -4.85 -4.38
CA LYS A 143 9.06 -3.42 -4.72
C LYS A 143 7.65 -2.80 -4.64
N TRP A 144 6.70 -3.38 -5.37
CA TRP A 144 5.33 -2.86 -5.40
C TRP A 144 4.61 -3.02 -4.06
N TYR A 145 4.89 -4.10 -3.32
CA TYR A 145 4.38 -4.30 -1.97
C TYR A 145 4.91 -3.22 -1.01
N GLY A 146 6.20 -2.92 -1.07
CA GLY A 146 6.81 -1.80 -0.37
C GLY A 146 6.11 -0.48 -0.65
N LEU A 147 5.87 -0.16 -1.92
CA LEU A 147 5.15 1.04 -2.33
C LEU A 147 3.69 1.08 -1.82
N ILE A 148 2.96 -0.04 -1.90
CA ILE A 148 1.60 -0.14 -1.37
C ILE A 148 1.60 0.13 0.14
N MET A 149 2.55 -0.43 0.89
CA MET A 149 2.67 -0.18 2.33
C MET A 149 3.04 1.26 2.65
N LEU A 150 3.92 1.88 1.85
CA LEU A 150 4.25 3.29 1.96
C LEU A 150 3.01 4.17 1.77
N LYS A 151 2.22 3.96 0.71
CA LYS A 151 0.97 4.71 0.49
C LYS A 151 -0.07 4.45 1.57
N ARG A 152 -0.11 3.24 2.13
CA ARG A 152 -0.99 2.90 3.24
C ARG A 152 -0.56 3.50 4.57
N SER A 153 0.70 3.93 4.73
CA SER A 153 1.19 4.53 5.98
C SER A 153 0.42 5.79 6.38
N LYS A 154 -0.21 6.48 5.41
CA LYS A 154 -1.16 7.58 5.63
C LYS A 154 -2.35 7.17 6.53
N TYR A 155 -2.71 5.89 6.53
CA TYR A 155 -3.89 5.38 7.22
C TYR A 155 -3.49 4.43 8.35
N GLY A 156 -3.85 4.74 9.60
CA GLY A 156 -3.62 3.91 10.79
C GLY A 156 -2.21 4.03 11.37
N ASN A 157 -1.67 2.96 11.96
CA ASN A 157 -0.32 2.96 12.51
C ASN A 157 0.75 3.19 11.41
N LYS A 158 1.19 4.45 11.33
CA LYS A 158 2.19 4.95 10.38
C LYS A 158 3.51 4.21 10.53
N LYS A 159 4.07 4.17 11.75
CA LYS A 159 5.39 3.57 12.03
C LYS A 159 5.44 2.10 11.62
N LYS A 160 4.45 1.30 11.99
CA LYS A 160 4.38 -0.12 11.63
C LYS A 160 4.37 -0.34 10.11
N ARG A 161 3.60 0.47 9.38
CA ARG A 161 3.49 0.36 7.92
C ARG A 161 4.76 0.81 7.21
N LEU A 162 5.41 1.88 7.69
CA LEU A 162 6.68 2.35 7.14
C LEU A 162 7.80 1.33 7.34
N LEU A 163 7.93 0.75 8.54
CA LEU A 163 8.91 -0.32 8.79
C LEU A 163 8.67 -1.54 7.88
N LYS A 164 7.41 -1.90 7.66
CA LYS A 164 7.08 -2.97 6.71
C LYS A 164 7.39 -2.57 5.27
N ALA A 165 7.15 -1.32 4.88
CA ALA A 165 7.52 -0.84 3.55
C ALA A 165 9.04 -0.94 3.32
N ILE A 166 9.85 -0.48 4.28
CA ILE A 166 11.32 -0.57 4.22
C ILE A 166 11.76 -2.03 4.09
N SER A 167 11.25 -2.91 4.95
CA SER A 167 11.61 -4.33 4.92
C SER A 167 11.30 -5.02 3.58
N GLU A 168 10.18 -4.69 2.93
CA GLU A 168 9.86 -5.26 1.61
C GLU A 168 10.71 -4.62 0.50
N LEU A 169 10.98 -3.31 0.56
CA LEU A 169 11.87 -2.65 -0.42
C LEU A 169 13.33 -3.14 -0.31
N GLU A 170 13.82 -3.41 0.91
CA GLU A 170 15.15 -3.99 1.13
C GLU A 170 15.27 -5.39 0.55
N LYS A 171 14.20 -6.20 0.59
CA LYS A 171 14.18 -7.50 -0.11
C LYS A 171 14.24 -7.34 -1.62
N ALA A 172 13.53 -6.36 -2.17
CA ALA A 172 13.58 -6.08 -3.60
C ALA A 172 15.00 -5.68 -4.05
N LEU A 173 15.72 -4.91 -3.22
CA LEU A 173 17.11 -4.54 -3.48
C LEU A 173 18.08 -5.74 -3.50
N ILE A 174 17.78 -6.86 -2.85
CA ILE A 174 18.68 -8.03 -2.88
C ILE A 174 18.80 -8.58 -4.29
N THR A 175 17.71 -8.52 -5.06
CA THR A 175 17.66 -9.04 -6.43
C THR A 175 17.95 -7.92 -7.45
N ASP A 176 17.37 -6.73 -7.27
CA ASP A 176 17.55 -5.61 -8.19
C ASP A 176 18.13 -4.38 -7.48
N ILE A 177 19.46 -4.34 -7.40
CA ILE A 177 20.21 -3.25 -6.76
C ILE A 177 20.19 -1.98 -7.64
N ALA A 178 19.98 -2.14 -8.95
CA ALA A 178 20.16 -1.09 -9.95
C ALA A 178 18.89 -0.26 -10.19
N ASP A 179 17.74 -0.67 -9.67
CA ASP A 179 16.49 0.08 -9.82
C ASP A 179 16.46 1.37 -8.95
N PRO A 180 16.49 2.57 -9.57
CA PRO A 180 16.43 3.83 -8.84
C PRO A 180 15.12 4.04 -8.08
N GLN A 181 14.01 3.42 -8.52
CA GLN A 181 12.70 3.62 -7.89
C GLN A 181 12.65 2.99 -6.49
N ILE A 182 13.35 1.88 -6.27
CA ILE A 182 13.41 1.23 -4.95
C ILE A 182 14.13 2.15 -3.96
N TRP A 183 15.28 2.72 -4.35
CA TRP A 183 16.02 3.69 -3.56
C TRP A 183 15.20 4.95 -3.27
N TYR A 184 14.46 5.45 -4.26
CA TYR A 184 13.55 6.57 -4.10
C TYR A 184 12.45 6.29 -3.06
N TYR A 185 11.78 5.15 -3.13
CA TYR A 185 10.74 4.77 -2.17
C TYR A 185 11.30 4.52 -0.76
N LEU A 186 12.50 3.95 -0.64
CA LEU A 186 13.21 3.83 0.63
C LEU A 186 13.50 5.21 1.24
N GLY A 187 13.97 6.15 0.44
CA GLY A 187 14.22 7.53 0.86
C GLY A 187 12.96 8.18 1.46
N ILE A 188 11.82 8.06 0.78
CA ILE A 188 10.53 8.55 1.31
C ILE A 188 10.16 7.85 2.62
N ALA A 189 10.29 6.51 2.68
CA ALA A 189 9.91 5.76 3.87
C ALA A 189 10.72 6.15 5.10
N LYS A 190 12.04 6.35 4.92
CA LYS A 190 12.96 6.78 5.97
C LYS A 190 12.75 8.24 6.38
N TYR A 191 12.48 9.12 5.40
CA TYR A 191 12.09 10.50 5.67
C TYR A 191 10.84 10.56 6.56
N GLU A 192 9.80 9.78 6.23
CA GLU A 192 8.54 9.72 6.99
C GLU A 192 8.69 9.11 8.39
N LEU A 193 9.77 8.36 8.64
CA LEU A 193 10.17 7.87 9.97
C LEU A 193 11.03 8.87 10.76
N GLY A 194 11.48 9.96 10.15
CA GLY A 194 12.38 10.95 10.74
C GLY A 194 13.88 10.61 10.60
N GLU A 195 14.22 9.57 9.83
CA GLU A 195 15.60 9.14 9.59
C GLU A 195 16.22 9.94 8.43
N TYR A 196 16.31 11.26 8.59
CA TYR A 196 16.63 12.18 7.48
C TYR A 196 17.97 11.92 6.82
N GLN A 197 19.02 11.60 7.60
CA GLN A 197 20.34 11.33 7.03
C GLN A 197 20.33 10.10 6.11
N GLN A 198 19.66 9.03 6.54
CA GLN A 198 19.53 7.83 5.73
C GLN A 198 18.63 8.06 4.51
N ALA A 199 17.61 8.92 4.64
CA ALA A 199 16.78 9.32 3.51
C ALA A 199 17.61 10.06 2.44
N VAL A 200 18.48 10.99 2.86
CA VAL A 200 19.43 11.66 1.95
C VAL A 200 20.32 10.65 1.24
N ASP A 201 20.89 9.68 1.96
CA ASP A 201 21.75 8.65 1.35
C ASP A 201 20.98 7.81 0.30
N CYS A 202 19.74 7.43 0.60
CA CYS A 202 18.87 6.72 -0.34
C CYS A 202 18.58 7.56 -1.60
N HIS A 203 18.22 8.84 -1.43
CA HIS A 203 17.94 9.74 -2.55
C HIS A 203 19.17 10.04 -3.40
N LEU A 204 20.35 10.15 -2.79
CA LEU A 204 21.62 10.30 -3.52
C LEU A 204 21.97 9.04 -4.32
N ARG A 205 21.69 7.84 -3.80
CA ARG A 205 21.83 6.58 -4.56
C ARG A 205 20.84 6.53 -5.72
N ALA A 206 19.57 6.87 -5.49
CA ALA A 206 18.58 6.99 -6.55
C ALA A 206 19.06 7.96 -7.64
N LYS A 207 19.54 9.16 -7.28
CA LYS A 207 20.05 10.17 -8.24
C LYS A 207 21.21 9.65 -9.08
N LYS A 208 22.09 8.81 -8.52
CA LYS A 208 23.22 8.22 -9.27
C LYS A 208 22.78 7.15 -10.28
N LEU A 209 21.69 6.47 -10.00
CA LEU A 209 21.13 5.40 -10.84
C LEU A 209 20.09 5.93 -11.84
N GLU A 210 19.42 7.04 -11.52
CA GLU A 210 18.44 7.69 -12.38
C GLU A 210 19.08 8.20 -13.68
N GLN A 211 18.64 7.62 -14.79
CA GLN A 211 18.90 8.13 -16.15
C GLN A 211 17.78 9.05 -16.64
N SER A 212 16.76 9.31 -15.80
CA SER A 212 15.56 10.06 -16.14
C SER A 212 15.64 11.50 -15.62
N ASP A 213 15.09 12.44 -16.40
CA ASP A 213 15.02 13.85 -16.03
C ASP A 213 13.90 14.19 -15.02
N CYS A 214 13.18 13.19 -14.53
CA CYS A 214 12.12 13.34 -13.55
C CYS A 214 12.62 13.99 -12.23
N PRO A 215 12.12 15.18 -11.83
CA PRO A 215 12.66 15.93 -10.69
C PRO A 215 12.12 15.48 -9.32
N GLN A 216 11.25 14.47 -9.25
CA GLN A 216 10.59 14.03 -8.02
C GLN A 216 11.61 13.61 -6.95
N ASN A 217 12.63 12.84 -7.32
CA ASN A 217 13.66 12.40 -6.40
C ASN A 217 14.49 13.57 -5.84
N LEU A 218 14.84 14.55 -6.69
CA LEU A 218 15.55 15.77 -6.27
C LEU A 218 14.74 16.62 -5.30
N TYR A 219 13.42 16.72 -5.52
CA TYR A 219 12.54 17.42 -4.61
C TYR A 219 12.53 16.76 -3.21
N HIS A 220 12.39 15.44 -3.16
CA HIS A 220 12.43 14.71 -1.89
C HIS A 220 13.82 14.73 -1.22
N LEU A 221 14.90 14.73 -2.01
CA LEU A 221 16.26 14.98 -1.51
C LEU A 221 16.37 16.34 -0.82
N GLY A 222 15.89 17.40 -1.47
CA GLY A 222 15.91 18.76 -0.91
C GLY A 222 15.12 18.86 0.40
N LEU A 223 13.94 18.23 0.47
CA LEU A 223 13.15 18.15 1.70
C LEU A 223 13.92 17.43 2.82
N ALA A 224 14.55 16.29 2.53
CA ALA A 224 15.33 15.55 3.52
C ALA A 224 16.55 16.35 4.03
N GLN A 225 17.23 17.07 3.14
CA GLN A 225 18.37 17.94 3.49
C GLN A 225 17.94 19.16 4.32
N LYS A 226 16.77 19.74 4.02
CA LYS A 226 16.16 20.83 4.81
C LYS A 226 15.92 20.38 6.25
N GLN A 227 15.39 19.17 6.46
CA GLN A 227 15.11 18.63 7.81
C GLN A 227 16.37 18.35 8.65
N LEU A 228 17.54 18.15 8.04
CA LEU A 228 18.80 17.99 8.79
C LEU A 228 19.25 19.29 9.49
N ASN A 229 18.75 20.44 9.05
CA ASN A 229 18.98 21.77 9.65
C ASN A 229 20.45 22.16 9.93
N THR A 230 21.40 21.58 9.19
CA THR A 230 22.81 22.02 9.22
C THR A 230 23.02 23.13 8.19
N PRO A 231 23.97 24.06 8.37
CA PRO A 231 24.20 25.13 7.39
C PRO A 231 24.58 24.57 6.01
N LYS A 232 25.35 23.47 5.98
CA LYS A 232 25.72 22.77 4.73
C LYS A 232 24.49 22.15 4.07
N SER A 233 23.68 21.39 4.81
CA SER A 233 22.50 20.75 4.25
C SER A 233 21.44 21.74 3.79
N ARG A 234 21.33 22.92 4.42
CA ARG A 234 20.47 24.01 3.94
C ARG A 234 20.89 24.52 2.57
N LEU A 235 22.19 24.74 2.35
CA LEU A 235 22.71 25.13 1.04
C LEU A 235 22.48 24.03 0.00
N ASP A 236 22.73 22.78 0.37
CA ASP A 236 22.49 21.63 -0.51
C ASP A 236 21.00 21.51 -0.88
N ALA A 237 20.09 21.73 0.07
CA ALA A 237 18.65 21.75 -0.17
C ALA A 237 18.24 22.84 -1.17
N CYS A 238 18.77 24.06 -1.03
CA CYS A 238 18.53 25.15 -1.98
C CYS A 238 18.98 24.76 -3.39
N ASN A 239 20.16 24.14 -3.50
CA ASN A 239 20.71 23.70 -4.78
C ASN A 239 19.85 22.59 -5.40
N ALA A 240 19.38 21.63 -4.59
CA ALA A 240 18.46 20.59 -5.04
C ALA A 240 17.13 21.17 -5.57
N PHE A 241 16.53 22.14 -4.87
CA PHE A 241 15.30 22.79 -5.35
C PHE A 241 15.53 23.63 -6.60
N LYS A 242 16.68 24.30 -6.75
CA LYS A 242 17.04 24.98 -8.00
C LYS A 242 17.17 23.98 -9.15
N GLU A 243 17.81 22.84 -8.92
CA GLU A 243 17.96 21.78 -9.91
C GLU A 243 16.59 21.23 -10.37
N VAL A 244 15.63 21.05 -9.44
CA VAL A 244 14.23 20.68 -9.76
C VAL A 244 13.61 21.65 -10.78
N LEU A 245 13.88 22.95 -10.68
CA LEU A 245 13.34 23.95 -11.60
C LEU A 245 14.02 23.93 -12.98
N THR A 246 15.22 23.37 -13.09
CA THR A 246 15.91 23.23 -14.38
C THR A 246 15.47 21.99 -15.16
N LYS A 247 15.02 20.95 -14.46
CA LYS A 247 14.58 19.69 -15.06
C LYS A 247 13.08 19.69 -15.34
N HIS A 248 12.69 19.16 -16.50
CA HIS A 248 11.30 19.16 -16.95
C HIS A 248 10.88 17.74 -17.36
N CYS A 249 9.69 17.31 -16.92
CA CYS A 249 9.07 16.10 -17.44
C CYS A 249 7.57 16.29 -17.67
N ASP A 250 7.02 15.64 -18.71
CA ASP A 250 5.61 15.76 -19.11
C ASP A 250 4.67 14.97 -18.17
N SER A 251 4.72 15.27 -16.87
CA SER A 251 3.90 14.65 -15.84
C SER A 251 3.09 15.70 -15.09
N ILE A 252 1.82 15.43 -14.80
CA ILE A 252 1.01 16.28 -13.92
C ILE A 252 1.70 16.44 -12.55
N ALA A 253 2.37 15.38 -12.08
CA ALA A 253 3.13 15.42 -10.84
C ALA A 253 4.31 16.41 -10.89
N ASP A 254 4.91 16.64 -12.07
CA ASP A 254 6.01 17.60 -12.24
C ASP A 254 5.55 19.02 -11.90
N THR A 255 4.41 19.44 -12.44
CA THR A 255 3.87 20.79 -12.18
C THR A 255 3.62 21.05 -10.70
N VAL A 256 3.15 20.04 -9.96
CA VAL A 256 2.92 20.12 -8.51
C VAL A 256 4.24 20.17 -7.77
N VAL A 257 5.19 19.33 -8.14
CA VAL A 257 6.53 19.26 -7.55
C VAL A 257 7.29 20.56 -7.76
N ARG A 258 7.28 21.13 -8.96
CA ARG A 258 7.92 22.42 -9.27
C ARG A 258 7.30 23.57 -8.49
N ARG A 259 5.97 23.60 -8.36
CA ARG A 259 5.29 24.61 -7.53
C ARG A 259 5.68 24.46 -6.06
N GLY A 260 5.78 23.22 -5.56
CA GLY A 260 6.28 22.94 -4.22
C GLY A 260 7.74 23.40 -4.05
N ALA A 261 8.61 23.03 -4.98
CA ALA A 261 10.02 23.39 -4.97
C ALA A 261 10.26 24.90 -5.00
N MET A 262 9.45 25.68 -5.74
CA MET A 262 9.53 27.14 -5.69
C MET A 262 9.25 27.68 -4.28
N LYS A 263 8.17 27.23 -3.63
CA LYS A 263 7.85 27.65 -2.26
C LYS A 263 8.95 27.28 -1.28
N GLU A 264 9.42 26.05 -1.34
CA GLU A 264 10.48 25.56 -0.45
C GLU A 264 11.80 26.30 -0.69
N LEU A 265 12.11 26.65 -1.95
CA LEU A 265 13.28 27.45 -2.29
C LEU A 265 13.21 28.86 -1.71
N ASP A 266 12.05 29.52 -1.83
CA ASP A 266 11.83 30.86 -1.27
C ASP A 266 12.09 30.85 0.25
N GLU A 267 11.50 29.88 0.96
CA GLU A 267 11.71 29.71 2.40
C GLU A 267 13.18 29.41 2.77
N CYS A 268 13.88 28.61 1.96
CA CYS A 268 15.28 28.30 2.24
C CYS A 268 16.19 29.52 2.03
N MET A 269 15.87 30.38 1.05
CA MET A 269 16.62 31.61 0.78
C MET A 269 16.42 32.67 1.87
N GLU A 270 15.25 32.71 2.52
CA GLU A 270 15.01 33.59 3.68
C GLU A 270 15.79 33.16 4.93
N CYS A 271 16.18 31.88 5.03
CA CYS A 271 16.87 31.29 6.18
C CYS A 271 18.40 31.19 6.03
N LEU A 272 18.96 31.72 4.94
CA LEU A 272 20.40 31.77 4.64
C LEU A 272 20.99 33.15 4.92
#